data_AF-A0A948G3E3-F1
#
_entry.id   AF-A0A948G3E3-F1
#
_cell.length_a   1.000
_cell.length_b   1.000
_cell.length_c   1.000
_cell.angle_alpha   90.00
_cell.angle_beta   90.00
_cell.angle_gamma   90.00
#
_symmetry.space_group_name_H-M   'P 1'
#
loop_
_entity.id
_entity.type
_entity.pdbx_description
1 polymer ?
#
loop_
_entity_poly.entity_id
_entity_poly.type
_entity_poly.pdbx_seq_one_letter_code
_entity_poly.pdbx_strand_id
1 'polypeptide(L)'
;DYEILTAEISKATFDMTPSQYKKFKNLKRENLRDHMDDLELIFTMLGEKVTTEISQKEKPDTFVKNKIVAKRGGGVAGKARRATEKEIDRSIITKNNYLKQPENLPREIVAKRI
;
A
#
# COMPACT_ATOMS: atom_id res chain seq x y z
N ASP A 1 17.65 -4.72 6.96
CA ASP A 1 16.85 -3.83 7.84
C ASP A 1 15.72 -3.10 7.14
N TYR A 2 15.97 -2.37 6.04
CA TYR A 2 14.91 -1.64 5.32
C TYR A 2 13.74 -2.52 4.88
N GLU A 3 14.01 -3.71 4.34
CA GLU A 3 12.94 -4.65 3.95
C GLU A 3 12.04 -5.07 5.12
N ILE A 4 12.61 -5.19 6.32
CA ILE A 4 11.85 -5.55 7.53
C ILE A 4 10.96 -4.39 7.94
N LEU A 5 11.48 -3.15 7.94
CA LEU A 5 10.68 -1.97 8.28
C LEU A 5 9.56 -1.76 7.26
N THR A 6 9.84 -1.89 5.96
CA THR A 6 8.81 -1.86 4.91
C THR A 6 7.77 -2.96 5.11
N ALA A 7 8.20 -4.16 5.54
CA ALA A 7 7.27 -5.24 5.84
C ALA A 7 6.35 -4.92 7.02
N GLU A 8 6.84 -4.23 8.04
CA GLU A 8 6.02 -3.78 9.18
C GLU A 8 5.04 -2.68 8.80
N ILE A 9 5.44 -1.72 7.96
CA ILE A 9 4.52 -0.69 7.43
C ILE A 9 3.41 -1.38 6.63
N SER A 10 3.77 -2.23 5.67
CA SER A 10 2.82 -2.95 4.82
C SER A 10 1.88 -3.83 5.64
N LYS A 11 2.40 -4.55 6.64
CA LYS A 11 1.59 -5.38 7.54
C LYS A 11 0.61 -4.56 8.36
N ALA A 12 1.01 -3.39 8.86
CA ALA A 12 0.12 -2.53 9.63
C ALA A 12 -0.91 -1.79 8.75
N THR A 13 -0.59 -1.51 7.49
CA THR A 13 -1.50 -0.88 6.52
C THR A 13 -2.52 -1.88 5.96
N PHE A 14 -2.05 -3.01 5.43
CA PHE A 14 -2.83 -3.95 4.61
C PHE A 14 -3.06 -5.31 5.27
N ASP A 15 -2.68 -5.47 6.53
CA ASP A 15 -2.76 -6.74 7.24
C ASP A 15 -1.95 -7.88 6.56
N MET A 16 -1.02 -7.53 5.65
CA MET A 16 -0.15 -8.45 4.90
C MET A 16 1.26 -7.87 4.75
N THR A 17 2.30 -8.71 4.81
CA THR A 17 3.65 -8.30 4.39
C THR A 17 3.73 -8.18 2.87
N PRO A 18 4.74 -7.49 2.28
CA PRO A 18 4.88 -7.39 0.83
C PRO A 18 4.94 -8.75 0.14
N SER A 19 5.59 -9.74 0.74
CA SER A 19 5.64 -11.11 0.21
C SER A 19 4.27 -11.80 0.27
N GLN A 20 3.50 -11.60 1.35
CA GLN A 20 2.13 -12.12 1.45
C GLN A 20 1.21 -11.45 0.43
N TYR A 21 1.36 -10.14 0.24
CA TYR A 21 0.57 -9.36 -0.70
C TYR A 21 0.87 -9.76 -2.15
N LYS A 22 2.15 -9.96 -2.49
CA LYS A 22 2.55 -10.54 -3.79
C LYS A 22 1.90 -11.89 -4.04
N LYS A 23 1.94 -12.80 -3.05
CA LYS A 23 1.26 -14.11 -3.15
C LYS A 23 -0.25 -13.96 -3.32
N PHE A 24 -0.87 -13.04 -2.58
CA PHE A 24 -2.31 -12.76 -2.67
C PHE A 24 -2.72 -12.27 -4.08
N LYS A 25 -1.88 -11.45 -4.72
CA LYS A 25 -2.02 -10.99 -6.11
C LYS A 25 -1.44 -11.95 -7.17
N ASN A 26 -1.03 -13.16 -6.78
CA ASN A 26 -0.45 -14.17 -7.67
C ASN A 26 0.81 -13.71 -8.43
N LEU A 27 1.62 -12.85 -7.81
CA LEU A 27 2.89 -12.35 -8.36
C LEU A 27 4.03 -13.28 -7.95
N LYS A 28 4.92 -13.59 -8.90
CA LYS A 28 6.09 -14.45 -8.68
C LYS A 28 7.37 -13.63 -8.54
N ARG A 29 7.65 -12.78 -9.53
CA ARG A 29 8.90 -11.98 -9.62
C ARG A 29 8.65 -10.50 -9.77
N GLU A 30 7.40 -10.12 -10.01
CA GLU A 30 7.00 -8.77 -10.33
C GLU A 30 7.05 -7.85 -9.10
N ASN A 31 7.15 -6.55 -9.36
CA ASN A 31 7.09 -5.53 -8.32
C ASN A 31 5.63 -5.36 -7.89
N LEU A 32 5.38 -5.43 -6.59
CA LEU A 32 4.02 -5.31 -6.05
C LEU A 32 3.35 -3.99 -6.43
N ARG A 33 4.10 -2.88 -6.43
CA ARG A 33 3.56 -1.54 -6.70
C ARG A 33 3.06 -1.36 -8.12
N ASP A 34 3.68 -2.05 -9.09
CA ASP A 34 3.25 -2.00 -10.49
C ASP A 34 1.92 -2.72 -10.74
N HIS A 35 1.44 -3.45 -9.73
CA HIS A 35 0.22 -4.25 -9.75
C HIS A 35 -0.80 -3.80 -8.68
N MET A 36 -0.54 -2.65 -8.06
CA MET A 36 -1.46 -1.98 -7.13
C MET A 36 -2.34 -0.99 -7.88
N ASP A 37 -3.60 -0.89 -7.49
CA ASP A 37 -4.48 0.20 -7.93
C ASP A 37 -4.16 1.52 -7.22
N ASP A 38 -4.84 2.60 -7.64
CA ASP A 38 -4.58 3.94 -7.11
C ASP A 38 -4.81 4.03 -5.60
N LEU A 39 -5.81 3.35 -5.04
CA LEU A 39 -6.07 3.36 -3.60
C LEU A 39 -5.02 2.54 -2.85
N GLU A 40 -4.64 1.36 -3.36
CA GLU A 40 -3.55 0.55 -2.82
C GLU A 40 -2.23 1.35 -2.79
N LEU A 41 -1.93 2.13 -3.83
CA LEU A 41 -0.77 3.02 -3.86
C LEU A 41 -0.89 4.20 -2.88
N ILE A 42 -2.04 4.87 -2.83
CA ILE A 42 -2.28 5.99 -1.90
C ILE A 42 -2.06 5.57 -0.45
N PHE A 43 -2.63 4.44 -0.03
CA PHE A 43 -2.47 3.95 1.34
C PHE A 43 -1.05 3.45 1.64
N THR A 44 -0.34 2.93 0.63
CA THR A 44 1.09 2.62 0.74
C THR A 44 1.89 3.89 1.02
N MET A 45 1.70 4.93 0.20
CA MET A 45 2.40 6.22 0.35
C MET A 45 2.07 6.91 1.67
N LEU A 46 0.81 6.86 2.11
CA LEU A 46 0.41 7.41 3.40
C LEU A 46 1.16 6.73 4.55
N GLY A 47 1.26 5.39 4.55
CA GLY A 47 1.98 4.65 5.59
C GLY A 47 3.46 5.00 5.64
N GLU A 48 4.09 5.13 4.48
CA GLU A 48 5.51 5.51 4.35
C GLU A 48 5.77 6.94 4.78
N LYS A 49 4.92 7.89 4.34
CA LYS A 49 5.07 9.30 4.70
C LYS A 49 4.87 9.50 6.19
N VAL A 50 3.82 8.92 6.79
CA VAL A 50 3.58 9.04 8.24
C VAL A 50 4.72 8.38 9.03
N THR A 51 5.22 7.22 8.61
CA THR A 51 6.39 6.58 9.26
C THR A 51 7.60 7.51 9.21
N THR A 52 7.83 8.16 8.07
CA THR A 52 8.94 9.10 7.89
C THR A 52 8.82 10.32 8.80
N GLU A 53 7.64 10.94 8.87
CA GLU A 53 7.38 12.08 9.77
C GLU A 53 7.59 11.71 11.25
N ILE A 54 7.10 10.54 11.68
CA ILE A 54 7.31 10.05 13.05
C ILE A 54 8.80 9.81 13.30
N SER A 55 9.50 9.18 12.36
CA SER A 55 10.94 8.89 12.49
C SER A 55 11.78 10.16 12.57
N GLN A 56 11.47 11.18 11.76
CA GLN A 56 12.16 12.47 11.80
C GLN A 56 11.94 13.21 13.13
N LYS A 57 10.74 13.09 13.71
CA LYS A 57 10.41 13.67 15.01
C LYS A 57 11.08 12.94 16.18
N GLU A 58 11.04 11.61 16.18
CA GLU A 58 11.46 10.80 17.33
C GLU A 58 12.93 10.36 17.27
N LYS A 59 13.55 10.42 16.08
CA LYS A 59 14.95 10.06 15.82
C LYS A 59 15.33 8.71 16.47
N PRO A 60 14.64 7.60 16.12
CA PRO A 60 14.89 6.30 16.73
C PRO A 60 16.31 5.81 16.46
N ASP A 61 17.06 5.56 17.53
CA ASP A 61 18.48 5.17 17.54
C ASP A 61 18.72 3.65 17.47
N THR A 62 17.66 2.84 17.57
CA THR A 62 17.75 1.37 17.58
C THR A 62 16.77 0.76 16.59
N PHE A 63 17.09 -0.44 16.11
CA PHE A 63 16.23 -1.19 15.21
C PHE A 63 14.84 -1.46 15.82
N VAL A 64 14.77 -1.76 17.12
CA VAL A 64 13.50 -1.99 17.83
C VAL A 64 12.63 -0.74 17.83
N LYS A 65 13.20 0.45 18.11
CA LYS A 65 12.46 1.71 18.04
C LYS A 65 12.00 2.02 16.62
N ASN A 66 12.86 1.80 15.61
CA ASN A 66 12.48 1.95 14.21
C ASN A 66 11.30 1.02 13.83
N LYS A 67 11.29 -0.21 14.34
CA LYS A 67 10.18 -1.16 14.14
C LYS A 67 8.86 -0.64 14.73
N ILE A 68 8.91 -0.03 15.91
CA ILE A 68 7.74 0.58 16.56
C ILE A 68 7.22 1.76 15.73
N VAL A 69 8.12 2.60 15.22
CA VAL A 69 7.78 3.73 14.34
C VAL A 69 7.11 3.25 13.05
N ALA A 70 7.66 2.22 12.39
CA ALA A 70 7.08 1.59 11.21
C ALA A 70 5.66 1.06 11.44
N LYS A 71 5.45 0.34 12.56
CA LYS A 71 4.11 -0.15 12.95
C LYS A 71 3.12 0.99 13.17
N ARG A 72 3.55 2.09 13.80
CA ARG A 72 2.69 3.25 14.06
C ARG A 72 2.30 3.97 12.77
N GLY A 73 3.26 4.23 11.88
CA GLY A 73 2.98 4.90 10.61
C GLY A 73 2.09 4.06 9.68
N GLY A 74 2.40 2.78 9.51
CA GLY A 74 1.51 1.86 8.79
C GLY A 74 0.15 1.70 9.47
N GLY A 75 0.09 1.73 10.80
CA GLY A 75 -1.15 1.65 11.56
C GLY A 75 -2.09 2.84 11.34
N VAL A 76 -1.55 4.05 11.16
CA VAL A 76 -2.35 5.24 10.77
C VAL A 76 -2.95 5.03 9.38
N ALA A 77 -2.15 4.59 8.41
CA ALA A 77 -2.63 4.31 7.07
C ALA A 77 -3.66 3.17 7.04
N GLY A 78 -3.47 2.11 7.85
CA GLY A 78 -4.42 1.02 7.95
C GLY A 78 -5.76 1.43 8.57
N LYS A 79 -5.76 2.34 9.55
CA LYS A 79 -7.01 2.93 10.07
C LYS A 79 -7.72 3.75 9.00
N ALA A 80 -6.99 4.60 8.28
CA ALA A 80 -7.54 5.40 7.20
C ALA A 80 -8.11 4.52 6.08
N ARG A 81 -7.37 3.47 5.67
CA ARG A 81 -7.83 2.48 4.67
C ARG A 81 -9.16 1.88 5.08
N ARG A 82 -9.25 1.33 6.30
CA ARG A 82 -10.48 0.69 6.79
C ARG A 82 -11.65 1.66 6.90
N ALA A 83 -11.39 2.91 7.27
CA ALA A 83 -12.42 3.96 7.27
C ALA A 83 -12.91 4.24 5.85
N THR A 84 -12.00 4.35 4.88
CA THR A 84 -12.36 4.50 3.46
C THR A 84 -13.14 3.30 2.93
N GLU A 85 -12.69 2.07 3.19
CA GLU A 85 -13.38 0.84 2.78
C GLU A 85 -14.83 0.79 3.28
N LYS A 86 -15.07 1.24 4.52
CA LYS A 86 -16.42 1.35 5.09
C LYS A 86 -17.28 2.37 4.36
N GLU A 87 -16.71 3.49 3.93
CA GLU A 87 -17.46 4.56 3.25
C GLU A 87 -17.80 4.22 1.80
N ILE A 88 -16.93 3.47 1.12
CA ILE A 88 -17.13 3.08 -0.29
C ILE A 88 -17.80 1.70 -0.44
N ASP A 89 -18.10 1.03 0.66
CA ASP A 89 -18.68 -0.32 0.75
C ASP A 89 -17.96 -1.38 -0.10
N ARG A 90 -16.62 -1.31 -0.14
CA ARG A 90 -15.78 -2.33 -0.79
C ARG A 90 -14.36 -2.36 -0.23
N SER A 91 -13.72 -3.52 -0.33
CA SER A 91 -12.30 -3.68 -0.01
C SER A 91 -11.43 -2.89 -0.98
N ILE A 92 -10.38 -2.25 -0.45
CA ILE A 92 -9.29 -1.65 -1.25
C ILE A 92 -8.27 -2.72 -1.61
N ILE A 93 -8.07 -3.72 -0.75
CA ILE A 93 -7.17 -4.83 -1.04
C ILE A 93 -7.85 -5.74 -2.07
N THR A 94 -7.28 -5.86 -3.27
CA THR A 94 -7.84 -6.69 -4.34
C THR A 94 -6.82 -7.68 -4.91
N LYS A 95 -7.32 -8.84 -5.38
CA LYS A 95 -6.50 -9.81 -6.13
C LYS A 95 -6.25 -9.36 -7.56
N ASN A 96 -6.93 -8.30 -8.01
CA ASN A 96 -6.83 -7.83 -9.38
C ASN A 96 -5.41 -7.34 -9.64
N ASN A 97 -4.90 -7.76 -10.78
CA ASN A 97 -3.64 -7.31 -11.29
C ASN A 97 -3.90 -6.04 -12.12
N TYR A 98 -3.58 -4.88 -11.55
CA TYR A 98 -3.64 -3.59 -12.26
C TYR A 98 -2.36 -3.37 -13.06
N LEU A 99 -2.10 -4.20 -14.07
CA LEU A 99 -1.27 -3.75 -15.17
C LEU A 99 -2.07 -2.65 -15.88
N LYS A 100 -1.65 -1.38 -15.74
CA LYS A 100 -2.08 -0.37 -16.70
C LYS A 100 -1.75 -0.94 -18.07
N GLN A 101 -2.77 -1.25 -18.88
CA GLN A 101 -2.53 -1.48 -20.29
C GLN A 101 -1.74 -0.24 -20.77
N PRO A 102 -0.65 -0.40 -21.55
CA PRO A 102 0.00 0.75 -22.15
C PRO A 102 -1.09 1.58 -22.83
N GLU A 103 -1.03 2.89 -22.63
CA GLU A 103 -2.00 3.91 -23.06
C GLU A 103 -2.09 4.00 -24.60
N ASN A 104 -2.46 2.89 -25.25
CA ASN A 104 -2.55 2.70 -26.70
C ASN A 104 -3.91 2.11 -27.08
N LEU A 105 -4.98 2.53 -26.40
CA LEU A 105 -6.33 2.37 -26.92
C LEU A 105 -6.81 3.74 -27.43
N PRO A 106 -7.18 3.87 -28.72
CA PRO A 106 -7.71 5.11 -29.27
C PRO A 106 -8.88 5.62 -28.43
N ARG A 107 -8.93 6.94 -28.22
CA ARG A 107 -9.91 7.66 -27.39
C ARG A 107 -11.39 7.47 -27.77
N GLU A 108 -11.70 6.67 -28.80
CA GLU A 108 -13.06 6.53 -29.34
C GLU A 108 -13.99 5.61 -28.53
N ILE A 109 -13.51 4.77 -27.62
CA ILE A 109 -14.37 3.75 -26.97
C ILE A 109 -14.98 4.22 -25.64
N VAL A 110 -14.49 5.31 -25.03
CA VAL A 110 -14.97 5.76 -23.70
C VAL A 110 -16.33 6.48 -23.77
N ALA A 111 -16.79 6.91 -24.95
CA ALA A 111 -17.99 7.74 -25.09
C ALA A 111 -19.34 6.99 -25.12
N LYS A 112 -19.43 5.69 -24.78
CA LYS A 112 -20.69 4.91 -24.85
C LYS A 112 -21.24 4.36 -23.52
N ARG A 113 -20.77 4.86 -22.39
CA ARG A 113 -21.38 4.55 -21.08
C ARG A 113 -21.52 5.80 -20.22
N ILE A 114 -22.39 6.70 -20.68
CA ILE A 114 -23.15 7.63 -19.84
C ILE A 114 -24.58 7.62 -20.40
#